data_AF-A0AAD9JCZ0-F1
#
_entry.id   AF-A0AAD9JCZ0-F1
#
_cell.length_a   1.000
_cell.length_b   1.000
_cell.length_c   1.000
_cell.angle_alpha   90.00
_cell.angle_beta   90.00
_cell.angle_gamma   90.00
#
_symmetry.space_group_name_H-M   'P 1'
#
loop_
_entity.id
_entity.type
_entity.pdbx_description
1 polymer ?
#
loop_
_entity_poly.entity_id
_entity_poly.type
_entity_poly.pdbx_seq_one_letter_code
_entity_poly.pdbx_strand_id
1 'polypeptide(L)'
;MLLIGLTSSQFDTSEARKQNYYRARVTCQTEGADLVVISDENENKFIAKLFLLQEDIDGSAVNLAFIGLTDAEQESVYRWVDGSRLSYANWLSGEPNNAGYREDYVSLLGPKSSVNSGKWMDLKLSRRTEFICERLLRRKELTAPTAIGTGKPGLYVVAATLEVINVRSKRECFQKCLQHQHCVSVNFLKAAHRSNDLCVLNLDTESEYDATLGTPGESYYGADVSRWTYLELRD
;
A
#
# COMPACT_ATOMS: atom_id res chain seq x y z
N MET A 1 11.45 3.13 10.34
CA MET A 1 11.26 3.82 9.06
C MET A 1 10.37 2.98 8.14
N LEU A 2 9.06 3.20 8.13
CA LEU A 2 8.11 2.54 7.23
C LEU A 2 6.84 3.35 6.96
N LEU A 3 6.58 3.49 5.66
CA LEU A 3 5.48 2.95 4.84
C LEU A 3 4.06 2.89 5.37
N ILE A 4 3.31 3.96 5.16
CA ILE A 4 1.88 3.85 4.82
C ILE A 4 1.75 3.60 3.31
N GLY A 5 1.13 2.48 2.92
CA GLY A 5 0.58 2.30 1.58
C GLY A 5 -0.70 3.12 1.42
N LEU A 6 -0.63 4.38 0.99
CA LEU A 6 -1.83 5.00 0.43
C LEU A 6 -2.00 4.42 -0.96
N THR A 7 -3.14 3.80 -1.20
CA THR A 7 -3.48 3.25 -2.49
C THR A 7 -4.52 4.16 -3.14
N SER A 8 -4.52 4.18 -4.46
CA SER A 8 -5.58 4.81 -5.26
C SER A 8 -7.00 4.45 -4.81
N SER A 9 -7.23 3.33 -4.15
CA SER A 9 -8.55 2.93 -3.63
C SER A 9 -9.19 3.93 -2.65
N GLN A 10 -8.46 4.94 -2.15
CA GLN A 10 -9.02 6.02 -1.31
C GLN A 10 -9.85 7.04 -2.08
N PHE A 11 -9.88 6.97 -3.42
CA PHE A 11 -10.60 7.92 -4.27
C PHE A 11 -11.89 7.32 -4.83
N ASP A 12 -13.00 8.05 -4.67
CA ASP A 12 -14.36 7.64 -5.07
C ASP A 12 -14.59 7.56 -6.59
N THR A 13 -13.67 8.07 -7.42
CA THR A 13 -13.82 8.11 -8.89
C THR A 13 -12.61 7.54 -9.62
N SER A 14 -12.83 6.81 -10.71
CA SER A 14 -11.75 6.21 -11.51
C SER A 14 -10.73 7.23 -12.03
N GLU A 15 -11.17 8.44 -12.36
CA GLU A 15 -10.28 9.54 -12.78
C GLU A 15 -9.40 10.07 -11.64
N ALA A 16 -9.88 10.02 -10.40
CA ALA A 16 -9.06 10.34 -9.24
C ALA A 16 -8.14 9.17 -8.85
N ARG A 17 -8.56 7.92 -9.07
CA ARG A 17 -7.77 6.70 -8.84
C ARG A 17 -6.59 6.57 -9.81
N LYS A 18 -6.78 6.92 -11.09
CA LYS A 18 -5.79 6.74 -12.15
C LYS A 18 -5.15 8.05 -12.56
N GLN A 19 -3.87 8.22 -12.24
CA GLN A 19 -3.13 9.45 -12.48
C GLN A 19 -1.82 9.18 -13.22
N ASN A 20 -1.25 10.21 -13.84
CA ASN A 20 0.12 10.11 -14.34
C ASN A 20 1.13 10.17 -13.20
N TYR A 21 2.36 9.75 -13.45
CA TYR A 21 3.40 9.64 -12.43
C TYR A 21 3.58 10.92 -11.61
N TYR A 22 3.67 12.08 -12.28
CA TYR A 22 3.86 13.36 -11.58
C TYR A 22 2.70 13.68 -10.63
N ARG A 23 1.45 13.54 -11.10
CA ARG A 23 0.28 13.80 -10.25
C ARG A 23 0.15 12.78 -9.13
N ALA A 24 0.39 11.50 -9.42
CA ALA A 24 0.41 10.44 -8.41
C ALA A 24 1.43 10.78 -7.29
N ARG A 25 2.64 11.21 -7.66
CA ARG A 25 3.66 11.64 -6.71
C ARG A 25 3.22 12.84 -5.89
N VAL A 26 2.67 13.88 -6.54
CA VAL A 26 2.15 15.07 -5.85
C VAL A 26 1.04 14.68 -4.87
N THR A 27 0.13 13.79 -5.26
CA THR A 27 -0.93 13.29 -4.39
C THR A 27 -0.38 12.54 -3.18
N CYS A 28 0.64 11.70 -3.35
CA CYS A 28 1.32 11.10 -2.19
C CYS A 28 1.92 12.19 -1.28
N GLN A 29 2.59 13.19 -1.86
CA GLN A 29 3.25 14.26 -1.12
C GLN A 29 2.29 15.19 -0.38
N THR A 30 1.10 15.46 -0.93
CA THR A 30 0.07 16.25 -0.23
C THR A 30 -0.45 15.55 1.03
N GLU A 31 -0.42 14.22 1.05
CA GLU A 31 -0.78 13.39 2.20
C GLU A 31 0.43 13.10 3.12
N GLY A 32 1.53 13.81 2.93
CA GLY A 32 2.76 13.66 3.71
C GLY A 32 3.55 12.38 3.40
N ALA A 33 3.26 11.71 2.28
CA ALA A 33 3.92 10.51 1.78
C ALA A 33 4.83 10.82 0.55
N ASP A 34 5.39 9.80 -0.10
CA ASP A 34 5.89 9.87 -1.48
C ASP A 34 5.50 8.56 -2.19
N LEU A 35 5.84 8.34 -3.46
CA LEU A 35 5.61 7.04 -4.11
C LEU A 35 6.46 5.93 -3.45
N VAL A 36 5.96 4.70 -3.47
CA VAL A 36 6.56 3.57 -2.74
C VAL A 36 7.97 3.21 -3.21
N VAL A 37 8.89 3.01 -2.28
CA VAL A 37 10.24 2.49 -2.52
C VAL A 37 10.29 1.00 -2.19
N ILE A 38 10.82 0.18 -3.11
CA ILE A 38 10.91 -1.26 -2.94
C ILE A 38 12.37 -1.68 -2.84
N SER A 39 12.80 -2.01 -1.63
CA SER A 39 14.20 -2.29 -1.29
C SER A 39 14.54 -3.78 -1.36
N ASP A 40 13.56 -4.67 -1.22
CA ASP A 40 13.77 -6.12 -1.27
C ASP A 40 12.55 -6.94 -1.74
N GLU A 41 12.77 -8.23 -1.94
CA GLU A 41 11.77 -9.18 -2.45
C GLU A 41 10.54 -9.33 -1.52
N ASN A 42 10.71 -9.27 -0.21
CA ASN A 42 9.60 -9.43 0.73
C ASN A 42 8.72 -8.18 0.74
N GLU A 43 9.34 -7.00 0.64
CA GLU A 43 8.62 -5.75 0.43
C GLU A 43 7.81 -5.79 -0.87
N ASN A 44 8.42 -6.26 -1.97
CA ASN A 44 7.71 -6.41 -3.24
C ASN A 44 6.51 -7.36 -3.12
N LYS A 45 6.71 -8.54 -2.50
CA LYS A 45 5.65 -9.52 -2.29
C LYS A 45 4.52 -8.98 -1.42
N PHE A 46 4.87 -8.22 -0.38
CA PHE A 46 3.92 -7.56 0.49
C PHE A 46 3.09 -6.53 -0.28
N ILE A 47 3.73 -5.61 -1.02
CA ILE A 47 3.05 -4.59 -1.83
C ILE A 47 2.17 -5.25 -2.91
N ALA A 48 2.66 -6.29 -3.59
CA ALA A 48 1.87 -7.03 -4.56
C ALA A 48 0.63 -7.67 -3.92
N LYS A 49 0.76 -8.28 -2.72
CA LYS A 49 -0.38 -8.81 -1.95
C LYS A 49 -1.38 -7.71 -1.60
N LEU A 50 -0.92 -6.55 -1.13
CA LEU A 50 -1.81 -5.42 -0.84
C LEU A 50 -2.59 -4.97 -2.07
N PHE A 51 -1.95 -4.97 -3.24
CA PHE A 51 -2.63 -4.62 -4.47
C PHE A 51 -3.67 -5.68 -4.89
N LEU A 52 -3.57 -6.93 -4.43
CA LEU A 52 -4.61 -7.96 -4.61
C LEU A 52 -5.90 -7.63 -3.85
N LEU A 53 -5.81 -6.91 -2.73
CA LEU A 53 -6.93 -6.65 -1.83
C LEU A 53 -7.80 -5.47 -2.27
N GLN A 54 -7.43 -4.77 -3.35
CA GLN A 54 -8.17 -3.61 -3.83
C GLN A 54 -9.31 -4.01 -4.76
N GLU A 55 -10.47 -3.36 -4.57
CA GLU A 55 -11.61 -3.53 -5.46
C GLU A 55 -11.30 -2.98 -6.86
N ASP A 56 -11.65 -3.80 -7.85
CA ASP A 56 -11.61 -3.46 -9.26
C ASP A 56 -12.82 -2.59 -9.62
N ILE A 57 -12.58 -1.34 -10.01
CA ILE A 57 -13.66 -0.38 -10.32
C ILE A 57 -13.86 -0.18 -11.82
N ASP A 58 -12.96 -0.66 -12.69
CA ASP A 58 -13.00 -0.29 -14.11
C ASP A 58 -12.86 -1.44 -15.11
N GLY A 59 -12.83 -2.69 -14.66
CA GLY A 59 -12.85 -3.86 -15.54
C GLY A 59 -11.63 -3.95 -16.48
N SER A 60 -10.57 -3.16 -16.25
CA SER A 60 -9.35 -3.19 -17.07
C SER A 60 -8.72 -4.59 -17.06
N ALA A 61 -8.25 -5.08 -18.21
CA ALA A 61 -7.63 -6.41 -18.31
C ALA A 61 -6.33 -6.54 -17.50
N VAL A 62 -5.63 -5.42 -17.26
CA VAL A 62 -4.44 -5.35 -16.40
C VAL A 62 -4.60 -4.14 -15.50
N ASN A 63 -4.33 -4.30 -14.21
CA ASN A 63 -4.17 -3.20 -13.27
C ASN A 63 -2.68 -2.93 -13.05
N LEU A 64 -2.31 -1.65 -13.11
CA LEU A 64 -0.95 -1.15 -12.98
C LEU A 64 -0.95 -0.10 -11.89
N ALA A 65 0.10 -0.06 -11.08
CA ALA A 65 0.29 0.99 -10.12
C ALA A 65 1.70 1.60 -10.20
N PHE A 66 1.80 2.93 -10.32
CA PHE A 66 3.08 3.63 -10.25
C PHE A 66 3.75 3.39 -8.89
N ILE A 67 5.06 3.12 -8.95
CA ILE A 67 5.97 3.04 -7.81
C ILE A 67 7.00 4.16 -7.91
N GLY A 68 7.80 4.35 -6.86
CA GLY A 68 8.75 5.46 -6.77
C GLY A 68 10.01 5.34 -7.63
N LEU A 69 10.09 4.40 -8.57
CA LEU A 69 11.28 4.20 -9.41
C LEU A 69 11.14 4.96 -10.73
N THR A 70 12.19 5.68 -11.12
CA THR A 70 12.25 6.43 -12.39
C THR A 70 13.69 6.61 -12.85
N ASP A 71 13.92 6.71 -14.15
CA ASP A 71 15.20 7.13 -14.76
C ASP A 71 15.05 8.43 -15.57
N ALA A 72 14.00 9.22 -15.33
CA ALA A 72 13.69 10.45 -16.05
C ALA A 72 14.78 11.54 -15.95
N GLU A 73 15.63 11.47 -14.91
CA GLU A 73 16.79 12.37 -14.79
C GLU A 73 17.94 11.98 -15.72
N GLN A 74 18.14 10.68 -15.92
CA GLN A 74 19.21 10.12 -16.73
C GLN A 74 18.80 8.72 -17.19
N GLU A 75 18.52 8.59 -18.49
CA GLU A 75 18.15 7.34 -19.14
C GLU A 75 19.06 6.18 -18.72
N SER A 76 18.45 5.01 -18.45
CA SER A 76 19.11 3.80 -17.96
C SER A 76 19.74 3.91 -16.56
N VAL A 77 19.53 5.02 -15.85
CA VAL A 77 19.98 5.22 -14.45
C VAL A 77 18.78 5.41 -13.54
N TYR A 78 18.20 4.28 -13.14
CA TYR A 78 17.04 4.26 -12.24
C TYR A 78 17.38 4.72 -10.83
N ARG A 79 16.54 5.62 -10.30
CA ARG A 79 16.58 6.17 -8.96
C ARG A 79 15.22 6.10 -8.31
N TRP A 80 15.22 5.86 -7.01
CA TRP A 80 14.02 5.93 -6.18
C TRP A 80 13.73 7.39 -5.81
N VAL A 81 12.46 7.69 -5.52
CA VAL A 81 12.02 9.03 -5.07
C VAL A 81 12.67 9.50 -3.77
N ASP A 82 13.21 8.58 -2.95
CA ASP A 82 14.00 8.86 -1.75
C ASP A 82 15.49 9.17 -2.03
N GLY A 83 15.89 9.13 -3.31
CA GLY A 83 17.25 9.37 -3.78
C GLY A 83 18.17 8.14 -3.74
N SER A 84 17.70 7.00 -3.22
CA SER A 84 18.47 5.76 -3.21
C SER A 84 18.63 5.18 -4.62
N ARG A 85 19.72 4.40 -4.80
CA ARG A 85 19.99 3.70 -6.06
C ARG A 85 19.21 2.39 -6.11
N LEU A 86 18.88 1.94 -7.32
CA LEU A 86 18.26 0.64 -7.53
C LEU A 86 19.19 -0.50 -7.05
N SER A 87 18.83 -1.16 -5.95
CA SER A 87 19.56 -2.32 -5.39
C SER A 87 18.81 -3.64 -5.53
N TYR A 88 17.50 -3.58 -5.74
CA TYR A 88 16.61 -4.72 -5.96
C TYR A 88 15.73 -4.43 -7.16
N ALA A 89 15.58 -5.39 -8.06
CA ALA A 89 14.77 -5.24 -9.26
C ALA A 89 13.84 -6.42 -9.46
N ASN A 90 12.60 -6.16 -9.88
CA ASN A 90 11.63 -7.22 -10.20
C ASN A 90 10.96 -7.00 -11.56
N TRP A 91 11.76 -6.63 -12.56
CA TRP A 91 11.31 -6.43 -13.93
C TRP A 91 10.56 -7.65 -14.49
N LEU A 92 9.52 -7.36 -15.26
CA LEU A 92 8.88 -8.31 -16.15
C LEU A 92 9.90 -8.82 -17.18
N SER A 93 9.74 -10.06 -17.65
CA SER A 93 10.63 -10.61 -18.67
C SER A 93 10.62 -9.73 -19.92
N GLY A 94 11.81 -9.22 -20.30
CA GLY A 94 11.96 -8.31 -21.43
C GLY A 94 11.89 -6.83 -21.06
N GLU A 95 11.68 -6.48 -19.79
CA GLU A 95 11.71 -5.09 -19.29
C GLU A 95 13.01 -4.77 -18.53
N PRO A 96 13.39 -3.48 -18.43
CA PRO A 96 12.80 -2.34 -19.14
C PRO A 96 13.21 -2.34 -20.61
N ASN A 97 12.26 -2.14 -21.53
CA ASN A 97 12.51 -2.16 -22.97
C ASN A 97 12.52 -0.79 -23.63
N ASN A 98 12.06 0.26 -22.93
CA ASN A 98 11.85 1.59 -23.50
C ASN A 98 11.11 1.53 -24.86
N ALA A 99 10.21 0.55 -25.05
CA ALA A 99 9.57 0.24 -26.33
C ALA A 99 8.76 1.41 -26.88
N GLY A 100 8.36 2.31 -25.99
CA GLY A 100 7.66 3.53 -26.31
C GLY A 100 8.54 4.73 -26.71
N TYR A 101 9.85 4.71 -26.49
CA TYR A 101 10.70 5.91 -26.34
C TYR A 101 10.27 6.80 -25.16
N ARG A 102 11.20 7.06 -24.23
CA ARG A 102 11.02 7.82 -22.98
C ARG A 102 9.99 7.22 -22.03
N GLU A 103 10.10 5.91 -21.83
CA GLU A 103 9.38 5.20 -20.77
C GLU A 103 10.17 5.30 -19.48
N ASP A 104 10.07 6.45 -18.81
CA ASP A 104 10.98 6.77 -17.72
C ASP A 104 10.40 6.45 -16.32
N TYR A 105 9.18 5.89 -16.26
CA TYR A 105 8.40 5.77 -15.04
C TYR A 105 7.92 4.34 -14.81
N VAL A 106 8.14 3.80 -13.63
CA VAL A 106 7.93 2.37 -13.38
C VAL A 106 6.59 2.10 -12.72
N SER A 107 5.90 1.08 -13.20
CA SER A 107 4.69 0.53 -12.59
C SER A 107 4.85 -0.93 -12.20
N LEU A 108 4.23 -1.30 -11.09
CA LEU A 108 4.03 -2.67 -10.65
C LEU A 108 2.76 -3.24 -11.29
N LEU A 109 2.86 -4.46 -11.81
CA LEU A 109 1.75 -5.23 -12.37
C LEU A 109 0.92 -5.83 -11.24
N GLY A 110 -0.39 -5.62 -11.30
CA GLY A 110 -1.33 -6.09 -10.30
C GLY A 110 -1.82 -7.53 -10.47
N PRO A 111 -2.73 -7.98 -9.58
CA PRO A 111 -3.36 -9.30 -9.58
C PRO A 111 -3.76 -9.84 -10.96
N LYS A 112 -4.35 -8.97 -11.79
CA LYS A 112 -4.97 -9.40 -13.05
C LYS A 112 -3.95 -9.93 -14.05
N SER A 113 -2.68 -9.59 -13.88
CA SER A 113 -1.60 -10.15 -14.70
C SER A 113 -1.24 -11.60 -14.33
N SER A 114 -1.91 -12.19 -13.32
CA SER A 114 -1.74 -13.57 -12.84
C SER A 114 -0.27 -13.96 -12.65
N VAL A 115 0.33 -14.57 -13.67
CA VAL A 115 1.72 -15.04 -13.71
C VAL A 115 2.74 -13.92 -13.53
N ASN A 116 2.38 -12.68 -13.87
CA ASN A 116 3.28 -11.52 -13.77
C ASN A 116 2.92 -10.59 -12.61
N SER A 117 2.03 -10.99 -11.71
CA SER A 117 1.68 -10.17 -10.54
C SER A 117 2.93 -9.81 -9.72
N GLY A 118 3.04 -8.54 -9.36
CA GLY A 118 4.18 -7.97 -8.65
C GLY A 118 5.41 -7.66 -9.49
N LYS A 119 5.43 -8.02 -10.79
CA LYS A 119 6.50 -7.65 -11.73
C LYS A 119 6.44 -6.17 -12.10
N TRP A 120 7.53 -5.63 -12.64
CA TRP A 120 7.63 -4.21 -12.99
C TRP A 120 7.78 -4.00 -14.48
N MET A 121 7.25 -2.89 -14.98
CA MET A 121 7.50 -2.40 -16.33
C MET A 121 7.64 -0.89 -16.32
N ASP A 122 8.40 -0.35 -17.25
CA ASP A 122 8.51 1.07 -17.52
C ASP A 122 7.35 1.55 -18.42
N LEU A 123 6.96 2.82 -18.24
CA LEU A 123 5.83 3.45 -18.90
C LEU A 123 6.14 4.92 -19.19
N LYS A 124 5.48 5.45 -20.22
CA LYS A 124 5.50 6.88 -20.54
C LYS A 124 4.77 7.72 -19.50
N LEU A 125 5.18 8.98 -19.35
CA LEU A 125 4.47 9.99 -18.52
C LEU A 125 2.99 10.16 -18.88
N SER A 126 2.60 9.92 -20.14
CA SER A 126 1.21 10.07 -20.59
C SER A 126 0.30 8.96 -20.07
N ARG A 127 0.85 7.85 -19.56
CA ARG A 127 0.07 6.77 -18.97
C ARG A 127 -0.56 7.23 -17.67
N ARG A 128 -1.82 6.84 -17.48
CA ARG A 128 -2.54 7.00 -16.22
C ARG A 128 -2.77 5.64 -15.62
N THR A 129 -2.28 5.44 -14.40
CA THR A 129 -2.40 4.19 -13.67
C THR A 129 -2.79 4.48 -12.24
N GLU A 130 -3.10 3.42 -11.49
CA GLU A 130 -3.14 3.52 -10.05
C GLU A 130 -1.76 3.90 -9.50
N PHE A 131 -1.64 4.08 -8.19
CA PHE A 131 -0.36 4.39 -7.58
C PHE A 131 -0.34 3.94 -6.13
N ILE A 132 0.86 3.69 -5.63
CA ILE A 132 1.10 3.23 -4.27
C ILE A 132 2.05 4.22 -3.61
N CYS A 133 1.59 4.83 -2.53
CA CYS A 133 2.40 5.74 -1.73
C CYS A 133 3.12 5.00 -0.60
N GLU A 134 4.11 5.67 -0.03
CA GLU A 134 4.87 5.33 1.15
C GLU A 134 4.95 6.57 2.03
N ARG A 135 4.39 6.52 3.25
CA ARG A 135 4.62 7.58 4.26
C ARG A 135 5.48 7.08 5.40
N LEU A 136 6.45 7.91 5.79
CA LEU A 136 7.16 7.77 7.06
C LEU A 136 6.41 8.50 8.15
N LEU A 137 6.00 7.79 9.20
CA LEU A 137 5.34 8.42 10.35
C LEU A 137 6.33 8.95 11.38
N ARG A 138 5.98 10.11 11.96
CA ARG A 138 6.69 10.69 13.11
C ARG A 138 5.94 10.39 14.40
N ARG A 139 6.69 10.11 15.48
CA ARG A 139 6.16 9.73 16.81
C ARG A 139 5.08 10.65 17.40
N LYS A 140 5.07 11.94 17.04
CA LYS A 140 4.08 12.91 17.54
C LYS A 140 2.69 12.70 16.97
N GLU A 141 2.53 11.93 15.89
CA GLU A 141 1.24 11.68 15.22
C GLU A 141 0.48 10.49 15.83
N LEU A 142 0.94 9.95 16.97
CA LEU A 142 0.41 8.74 17.62
C LEU A 142 -0.38 8.99 18.90
N THR A 143 -0.96 10.18 19.05
CA THR A 143 -2.04 10.33 20.04
C THR A 143 -3.10 9.30 19.69
N ALA A 144 -3.38 8.38 20.63
CA ALA A 144 -4.39 7.33 20.53
C ALA A 144 -5.66 7.84 19.83
N PRO A 145 -6.45 6.97 19.17
CA PRO A 145 -7.78 7.38 18.72
C PRO A 145 -8.45 8.04 19.91
N THR A 146 -8.64 9.36 19.84
CA THR A 146 -9.47 10.05 20.81
C THR A 146 -10.81 9.36 20.61
N ALA A 147 -11.26 8.61 21.61
CA ALA A 147 -12.58 8.03 21.56
C ALA A 147 -13.52 9.17 21.20
N ILE A 148 -14.05 9.16 19.96
CA ILE A 148 -15.10 10.09 19.56
C ILE A 148 -16.35 9.55 20.22
N GLY A 149 -16.45 9.86 21.52
CA GLY A 149 -17.63 9.65 22.30
C GLY A 149 -18.76 10.52 21.75
N THR A 150 -19.75 9.81 21.23
CA THR A 150 -21.18 10.10 21.17
C THR A 150 -21.70 11.17 20.20
N GLY A 151 -22.64 10.73 19.33
CA GLY A 151 -23.53 11.65 18.65
C GLY A 151 -24.50 11.10 17.60
N LYS A 152 -24.32 9.88 17.06
CA LYS A 152 -25.28 9.31 16.09
C LYS A 152 -25.54 7.82 16.38
N PRO A 153 -26.81 7.39 16.50
CA PRO A 153 -27.14 5.97 16.45
C PRO A 153 -26.88 5.46 15.02
N GLY A 154 -26.11 4.39 14.87
CA GLY A 154 -25.97 3.67 13.59
C GLY A 154 -24.57 3.57 12.97
N LEU A 155 -23.49 3.93 13.66
CA LEU A 155 -22.12 3.72 13.15
C LEU A 155 -21.22 3.08 14.21
N TYR A 156 -21.03 1.78 14.11
CA TYR A 156 -20.01 1.04 14.86
C TYR A 156 -18.83 0.79 13.93
N VAL A 157 -17.67 1.37 14.25
CA VAL A 157 -16.41 0.94 13.64
C VAL A 157 -15.98 -0.31 14.39
N VAL A 158 -16.01 -1.47 13.74
CA VAL A 158 -15.32 -2.65 14.26
C VAL A 158 -13.83 -2.32 14.15
N ALA A 159 -13.18 -2.11 15.28
CA ALA A 159 -11.76 -1.82 15.33
C ALA A 159 -10.99 -2.98 14.67
N ALA A 160 -10.14 -2.70 13.69
CA ALA A 160 -9.18 -3.68 13.18
C ALA A 160 -8.48 -4.34 14.37
N THR A 161 -8.49 -5.67 14.44
CA THR A 161 -7.78 -6.36 15.52
C THR A 161 -6.29 -6.13 15.30
N LEU A 162 -5.61 -5.58 16.31
CA LEU A 162 -4.19 -5.30 16.24
C LEU A 162 -3.42 -6.38 17.00
N GLU A 163 -2.51 -7.08 16.30
CA GLU A 163 -1.57 -7.99 16.95
C GLU A 163 -0.19 -7.35 17.04
N VAL A 164 0.31 -7.09 18.25
CA VAL A 164 1.66 -6.54 18.45
C VAL A 164 2.63 -7.69 18.71
N ILE A 165 3.62 -7.84 17.82
CA ILE A 165 4.63 -8.90 17.89
C ILE A 165 6.05 -8.31 17.91
N ASN A 166 6.95 -9.00 18.61
CA ASN A 166 8.37 -8.70 18.55
C ASN A 166 8.98 -9.26 17.27
N VAL A 167 9.79 -8.46 16.60
CA VAL A 167 10.52 -8.81 15.37
C VAL A 167 11.94 -8.27 15.44
N ARG A 168 12.81 -8.78 14.56
CA ARG A 168 14.22 -8.40 14.45
C ARG A 168 14.48 -7.45 13.28
N SER A 169 13.52 -7.35 12.36
CA SER A 169 13.63 -6.53 11.15
C SER A 169 12.28 -6.24 10.52
N LYS A 170 12.26 -5.21 9.67
CA LYS A 170 11.16 -4.87 8.75
C LYS A 170 10.75 -6.08 7.90
N ARG A 171 11.75 -6.77 7.36
CA ARG A 171 11.57 -8.00 6.58
C ARG A 171 10.77 -9.06 7.35
N GLU A 172 11.13 -9.27 8.62
CA GLU A 172 10.41 -10.23 9.46
C GLU A 172 8.96 -9.79 9.72
N CYS A 173 8.72 -8.49 9.93
CA CYS A 173 7.37 -7.94 10.08
C CYS A 173 6.49 -8.23 8.84
N PHE A 174 7.03 -8.00 7.63
CA PHE A 174 6.33 -8.36 6.39
C PHE A 174 6.08 -9.85 6.27
N GLN A 175 7.07 -10.69 6.57
CA GLN A 175 6.92 -12.15 6.52
C GLN A 175 5.82 -12.64 7.45
N LYS A 176 5.72 -12.07 8.65
CA LYS A 176 4.65 -12.39 9.61
C LYS A 176 3.28 -12.02 9.06
N CYS A 177 3.12 -10.83 8.50
CA CYS A 177 1.85 -10.44 7.85
C CYS A 177 1.50 -11.30 6.63
N LEU A 178 2.50 -11.64 5.80
CA LEU A 178 2.28 -12.52 4.64
C LEU A 178 1.80 -13.91 5.05
N GLN A 179 2.24 -14.42 6.21
CA GLN A 179 1.83 -15.71 6.77
C GLN A 179 0.52 -15.64 7.57
N HIS A 180 0.03 -14.43 7.90
CA HIS A 180 -1.17 -14.24 8.69
C HIS A 180 -2.40 -14.06 7.78
N GLN A 181 -3.37 -14.97 7.90
CA GLN A 181 -4.53 -15.07 7.00
C GLN A 181 -5.29 -13.76 6.83
N HIS A 182 -5.52 -13.06 7.95
CA HIS A 182 -6.30 -11.83 7.99
C HIS A 182 -5.47 -10.55 7.95
N CYS A 183 -4.14 -10.64 7.79
CA CYS A 183 -3.31 -9.44 7.83
C CYS A 183 -3.40 -8.66 6.52
N VAL A 184 -3.92 -7.43 6.64
CA VAL A 184 -4.18 -6.51 5.53
C VAL A 184 -3.20 -5.35 5.49
N SER A 185 -2.54 -5.03 6.60
CA SER A 185 -1.39 -4.13 6.62
C SER A 185 -0.57 -4.39 7.89
N VAL A 186 0.58 -3.74 8.03
CA VAL A 186 1.45 -3.92 9.21
C VAL A 186 1.81 -2.59 9.81
N ASN A 187 2.42 -2.51 10.99
CA ASN A 187 3.00 -1.29 11.52
C ASN A 187 4.32 -1.67 12.23
N PHE A 188 5.49 -1.59 11.61
CA PHE A 188 6.77 -1.95 12.24
C PHE A 188 7.24 -0.79 13.07
N LEU A 189 7.87 -1.04 14.19
CA LEU A 189 8.52 -0.04 15.00
C LEU A 189 9.89 -0.57 15.23
N LYS A 190 10.87 0.02 14.57
CA LYS A 190 12.26 -0.22 14.91
C LYS A 190 12.32 0.18 16.45
N ALA A 191 12.96 -0.53 17.37
CA ALA A 191 13.15 -0.04 18.76
C ALA A 191 14.51 0.65 19.05
N ALA A 192 14.55 1.62 19.98
CA ALA A 192 15.83 2.17 20.46
C ALA A 192 16.74 1.08 21.08
N HIS A 193 18.04 1.39 21.16
CA HIS A 193 19.11 0.44 21.51
C HIS A 193 18.73 -0.54 22.63
N ARG A 194 18.91 -1.85 22.35
CA ARG A 194 18.75 -3.03 23.23
C ARG A 194 17.33 -3.61 23.37
N SER A 195 16.34 -3.12 22.63
CA SER A 195 15.01 -3.73 22.55
C SER A 195 14.77 -4.39 21.17
N ASN A 196 13.88 -5.38 21.13
CA ASN A 196 13.37 -5.92 19.87
C ASN A 196 12.56 -4.85 19.15
N ASP A 197 12.57 -4.88 17.82
CA ASP A 197 11.64 -4.07 17.04
C ASP A 197 10.22 -4.63 17.24
N LEU A 198 9.19 -3.79 17.15
CA LEU A 198 7.80 -4.21 17.22
C LEU A 198 7.21 -4.26 15.81
N CYS A 199 6.15 -5.01 15.64
CA CYS A 199 5.35 -5.07 14.43
C CYS A 199 3.90 -5.20 14.87
N VAL A 200 3.03 -4.31 14.42
CA VAL A 200 1.59 -4.41 14.64
C VAL A 200 1.00 -4.98 13.36
N LEU A 201 0.40 -6.16 13.40
CA LEU A 201 -0.38 -6.66 12.28
C LEU A 201 -1.75 -5.98 12.35
N ASN A 202 -2.16 -5.28 11.29
CA ASN A 202 -3.53 -4.78 11.16
C ASN A 202 -4.35 -5.85 10.46
N LEU A 203 -5.34 -6.39 11.17
CA LEU A 203 -6.13 -7.53 10.71
C LEU A 203 -7.52 -7.11 10.27
N ASP A 204 -7.99 -7.69 9.17
CA ASP A 204 -9.38 -7.64 8.75
C ASP A 204 -10.10 -8.90 9.25
N THR A 205 -10.75 -8.76 10.40
CA THR A 205 -11.62 -9.80 10.95
C THR A 205 -13.04 -9.49 10.52
N GLU A 206 -13.56 -10.24 9.54
CA GLU A 206 -15.00 -10.29 9.31
C GLU A 206 -15.66 -10.72 10.62
N SER A 207 -16.52 -9.86 11.19
CA SER A 207 -17.47 -10.35 12.19
C SER A 207 -18.46 -11.25 11.46
N GLU A 208 -18.47 -12.56 11.74
CA GLU A 208 -19.59 -13.43 11.38
C GLU A 208 -20.88 -12.79 11.89
N TYR A 209 -21.69 -12.24 10.99
CA TYR A 209 -23.00 -11.71 11.32
C TYR A 209 -23.98 -12.88 11.42
N ASP A 210 -24.48 -13.16 12.62
CA ASP A 210 -25.61 -14.08 12.81
C ASP A 210 -26.87 -13.43 12.22
N ALA A 211 -27.22 -13.85 11.00
CA ALA A 211 -28.36 -13.35 10.25
C ALA A 211 -29.73 -13.65 10.89
N THR A 212 -29.78 -14.34 12.04
CA THR A 212 -31.04 -14.64 12.72
C THR A 212 -31.60 -13.48 13.56
N LEU A 213 -30.86 -12.38 13.72
CA LEU A 213 -31.24 -11.23 14.58
C LEU A 213 -31.58 -9.92 13.83
N GLY A 214 -31.55 -9.90 12.49
CA GLY A 214 -31.81 -8.68 11.69
C GLY A 214 -33.24 -8.59 11.13
N THR A 215 -33.90 -7.44 11.30
CA THR A 215 -35.17 -7.13 10.63
C THR A 215 -35.01 -7.02 9.11
N PRO A 216 -35.96 -7.52 8.28
CA PRO A 216 -35.86 -7.43 6.82
C PRO A 216 -36.00 -5.98 6.35
N GLY A 217 -34.98 -5.44 5.67
CA GLY A 217 -35.13 -4.17 4.93
C GLY A 217 -33.91 -3.26 4.83
N GLU A 218 -32.84 -3.48 5.60
CA GLU A 218 -31.66 -2.61 5.54
C GLU A 218 -30.50 -3.31 4.83
N SER A 219 -30.17 -2.83 3.62
CA SER A 219 -28.92 -3.18 2.95
C SER A 219 -27.82 -2.30 3.54
N TYR A 220 -27.04 -2.85 4.48
CA TYR A 220 -25.81 -2.20 4.93
C TYR A 220 -24.68 -2.64 4.02
N TYR A 221 -24.12 -1.67 3.30
CA TYR A 221 -22.85 -1.82 2.61
C TYR A 221 -21.81 -2.29 3.64
N GLY A 222 -21.19 -3.43 3.37
CA GLY A 222 -20.05 -3.93 4.12
C GLY A 222 -19.02 -2.81 4.27
N ALA A 223 -18.40 -2.72 5.45
CA ALA A 223 -17.40 -1.72 5.73
C ALA A 223 -16.35 -1.72 4.61
N ASP A 224 -16.11 -0.54 4.05
CA ASP A 224 -15.10 -0.28 3.04
C ASP A 224 -13.71 -0.61 3.61
N VAL A 225 -13.26 -1.85 3.41
CA VAL A 225 -12.00 -2.42 3.90
C VAL A 225 -10.78 -1.73 3.29
N SER A 226 -10.98 -0.82 2.34
CA SER A 226 -9.93 -0.05 1.67
C SER A 226 -9.23 1.01 2.53
N ARG A 227 -9.62 1.16 3.82
CA ARG A 227 -9.27 2.32 4.67
C ARG A 227 -8.07 2.22 5.63
N TRP A 228 -7.29 1.13 5.72
CA TRP A 228 -6.24 1.03 6.77
C TRP A 228 -4.85 0.56 6.31
N THR A 229 -4.07 1.49 5.75
CA THR A 229 -2.76 2.03 6.18
C THR A 229 -1.88 1.31 7.23
N TYR A 230 -0.57 1.17 6.91
CA TYR A 230 0.56 0.70 7.76
C TYR A 230 1.30 1.83 8.50
N LEU A 231 1.76 1.70 9.75
CA LEU A 231 2.41 2.75 10.58
C LEU A 231 3.83 2.37 11.11
N GLU A 232 4.78 3.29 11.31
CA GLU A 232 6.01 2.97 12.08
C GLU A 232 6.42 4.04 13.10
N LEU A 233 6.76 3.59 14.32
CA LEU A 233 7.11 4.44 15.46
C LEU A 233 8.59 4.29 15.89
N ARG A 234 9.28 5.39 16.23
CA ARG A 234 10.60 5.44 16.93
C ARG A 234 10.82 6.76 17.68
N ASP A 235 11.82 6.76 18.58
CA ASP A 235 12.14 7.76 19.64
C ASP A 235 11.99 9.25 19.37
#